data_AF-A0A850JHJ2-F1
#
_entry.id   AF-A0A850JHJ2-F1
#
_cell.length_a   1.000
_cell.length_b   1.000
_cell.length_c   1.000
_cell.angle_alpha   90.00
_cell.angle_beta   90.00
_cell.angle_gamma   90.00
#
_symmetry.space_group_name_H-M   'P 1'
#
loop_
_entity.id
_entity.type
_entity.pdbx_description
1 polymer ?
#
loop_
_entity_poly.entity_id
_entity_poly.type
_entity_poly.pdbx_seq_one_letter_code
_entity_poly.pdbx_strand_id
1 'polypeptide(L)'
;MAELVRVWDDRPGPERVLIAGRTLTLRRSPTDAPPCDEHLVAGPGETSRAWLACADVIVAGAGEPAQLLAAHPGCLVAVAVTRWACLLAAGGVQARLDPALGGTCTLDDATAYASALHAWLVTGGQPAALTRLTLIRTNTVTAVRVRHGPAVRSADRRAAR
;
A
#
# COMPACT_ATOMS: atom_id res chain seq x y z
N MET A 1 -14.85 -20.52 -7.77
CA MET A 1 -13.98 -20.92 -6.66
C MET A 1 -13.14 -19.71 -6.31
N ALA A 2 -13.24 -19.22 -5.07
CA ALA A 2 -12.47 -18.07 -4.61
C ALA A 2 -11.04 -18.53 -4.30
N GLU A 3 -10.07 -17.96 -5.01
CA GLU A 3 -8.65 -18.14 -4.73
C GLU A 3 -8.27 -17.14 -3.66
N LEU A 4 -7.83 -17.68 -2.53
CA LEU A 4 -7.56 -16.93 -1.33
C LEU A 4 -6.11 -16.43 -1.41
N VAL A 5 -5.96 -15.18 -1.86
CA VAL A 5 -4.66 -14.49 -1.88
C VAL A 5 -4.46 -13.84 -0.51
N ARG A 6 -3.91 -14.63 0.42
CA ARG A 6 -3.43 -14.14 1.73
C ARG A 6 -2.14 -13.37 1.52
N VAL A 7 -1.82 -12.45 2.41
CA VAL A 7 -0.65 -11.55 2.35
C VAL A 7 0.65 -12.31 2.61
N TRP A 8 1.06 -13.13 1.66
CA TRP A 8 2.16 -12.86 0.73
C TRP A 8 1.98 -13.84 -0.43
N ASP A 9 2.28 -13.38 -1.65
CA ASP A 9 2.58 -14.23 -2.80
C ASP A 9 3.47 -15.42 -2.35
N ASP A 10 3.32 -16.58 -2.97
CA ASP A 10 3.84 -17.92 -2.59
C ASP A 10 5.39 -18.04 -2.51
N ARG A 11 6.12 -16.94 -2.27
CA ARG A 11 7.58 -16.85 -2.31
C ARG A 11 8.22 -16.90 -0.92
N PRO A 12 9.29 -17.70 -0.74
CA PRO A 12 10.01 -17.80 0.53
C PRO A 12 11.00 -16.62 0.75
N GLY A 13 10.98 -16.02 1.95
CA GLY A 13 12.05 -15.15 2.49
C GLY A 13 11.61 -13.76 3.01
N PRO A 14 12.42 -13.07 3.83
CA PRO A 14 12.14 -11.71 4.29
C PRO A 14 12.38 -10.67 3.18
N GLU A 15 11.44 -9.77 2.98
CA GLU A 15 11.60 -8.62 2.07
C GLU A 15 12.07 -7.38 2.81
N ARG A 16 12.92 -6.56 2.17
CA ARG A 16 13.44 -5.32 2.76
C ARG A 16 13.04 -4.11 1.95
N VAL A 17 12.44 -3.12 2.61
CA VAL A 17 12.09 -1.84 1.99
C VAL A 17 12.84 -0.71 2.66
N LEU A 18 13.51 0.12 1.87
CA LEU A 18 14.10 1.37 2.31
C LEU A 18 13.11 2.51 2.06
N ILE A 19 12.73 3.19 3.14
CA ILE A 19 11.75 4.27 3.16
C ILE A 19 12.25 5.40 4.05
N ALA A 20 12.38 6.61 3.50
CA ALA A 20 12.82 7.81 4.23
C ALA A 20 14.09 7.59 5.11
N GLY A 21 15.08 6.86 4.58
CA GLY A 21 16.33 6.56 5.31
C GLY A 21 16.24 5.43 6.33
N ARG A 22 15.06 4.81 6.50
CA ARG A 22 14.84 3.65 7.38
C ARG A 22 14.81 2.37 6.54
N THR A 23 15.27 1.27 7.12
CA THR A 23 15.07 -0.07 6.54
C THR A 23 13.99 -0.80 7.31
N LEU A 24 12.94 -1.22 6.62
CA LEU A 24 11.89 -2.08 7.16
C LEU A 24 12.11 -3.50 6.63
N THR A 25 11.96 -4.48 7.52
CA THR A 25 11.95 -5.90 7.15
C THR A 25 10.52 -6.38 7.25
N LEU A 26 9.95 -6.80 6.14
CA LEU A 26 8.62 -7.37 6.07
C LEU A 26 8.75 -8.89 6.27
N ARG A 27 7.96 -9.42 7.20
CA ARG A 27 7.95 -10.86 7.54
C ARG A 27 6.51 -11.36 7.51
N ARG A 28 6.34 -12.59 7.05
CA ARG A 28 5.06 -13.30 7.04
C ARG A 28 4.64 -13.67 8.48
N SER A 29 3.36 -13.48 8.80
CA SER A 29 2.76 -14.09 9.99
C SER A 29 2.43 -15.57 9.71
N PRO A 30 2.73 -16.49 10.64
CA PRO A 30 2.41 -17.91 10.49
C PRO A 30 0.94 -18.25 10.79
N THR A 31 0.09 -17.28 11.17
CA THR A 31 -1.24 -17.55 11.73
C THR A 31 -2.38 -17.46 10.71
N ASP A 32 -3.40 -18.32 10.86
CA ASP A 32 -4.60 -18.39 10.02
C ASP A 32 -5.74 -17.46 10.47
N ALA A 33 -5.60 -16.82 11.62
CA ALA A 33 -6.56 -15.85 12.18
C ALA A 33 -5.85 -14.50 12.31
N PRO A 34 -6.45 -13.39 11.90
CA PRO A 34 -5.80 -12.08 12.02
C PRO A 34 -5.64 -11.75 13.50
N PRO A 35 -4.43 -11.65 14.04
CA PRO A 35 -4.25 -11.07 15.35
C PRO A 35 -4.65 -9.60 15.25
N CYS A 36 -5.30 -9.07 16.29
CA CYS A 36 -5.79 -7.69 16.32
C CYS A 36 -4.66 -6.63 16.18
N ASP A 37 -3.40 -7.06 16.24
CA ASP A 37 -2.20 -6.23 16.32
C ASP A 37 -1.30 -6.36 15.07
N GLU A 38 -1.69 -7.19 14.09
CA GLU A 38 -0.93 -7.39 12.85
C GLU A 38 -1.36 -6.44 11.74
N HIS A 39 -0.38 -6.04 10.93
CA HIS A 39 -0.57 -5.28 9.69
C HIS A 39 -1.41 -6.09 8.68
N LEU A 40 -2.64 -5.64 8.40
CA LEU A 40 -3.58 -6.33 7.51
C LEU A 40 -3.58 -5.72 6.11
N VAL A 41 -3.37 -6.54 5.09
CA VAL A 41 -3.45 -6.13 3.67
C VAL A 41 -4.54 -6.90 2.95
N ALA A 42 -5.45 -6.21 2.28
CA ALA A 42 -6.39 -6.80 1.34
C ALA A 42 -5.82 -6.72 -0.07
N GLY A 43 -5.67 -7.88 -0.73
CA GLY A 43 -5.21 -7.98 -2.10
C GLY A 43 -6.30 -7.67 -3.14
N PRO A 44 -5.95 -7.62 -4.44
CA PRO A 44 -6.85 -7.19 -5.53
C PRO A 44 -8.02 -8.14 -5.79
N GLY A 45 -7.95 -9.38 -5.30
CA GLY A 45 -9.03 -10.38 -5.39
C GLY A 45 -9.89 -10.48 -4.14
N GLU A 46 -9.60 -9.72 -3.08
CA GLU A 46 -10.34 -9.78 -1.83
C GLU A 46 -11.74 -9.16 -2.00
N THR A 47 -12.77 -9.90 -1.58
CA THR A 47 -14.18 -9.51 -1.71
C THR A 47 -14.97 -9.61 -0.40
N SER A 48 -14.37 -10.18 0.64
CA SER A 48 -14.95 -10.27 1.97
C SER A 48 -15.05 -8.87 2.58
N ARG A 49 -16.30 -8.49 2.87
CA ARG A 49 -16.59 -7.22 3.54
C ARG A 49 -15.94 -7.12 4.92
N ALA A 50 -15.88 -8.23 5.65
CA ALA A 50 -15.26 -8.26 6.97
C ALA A 50 -13.75 -7.97 6.89
N TRP A 51 -13.07 -8.54 5.89
CA TRP A 51 -11.64 -8.31 5.69
C TRP A 51 -11.35 -6.90 5.20
N LEU A 52 -12.09 -6.43 4.19
CA LEU A 52 -11.93 -5.07 3.68
C LEU A 52 -12.24 -3.99 4.73
N ALA A 53 -13.11 -4.28 5.71
CA ALA A 53 -13.39 -3.36 6.81
C ALA A 53 -12.25 -3.27 7.84
N CYS A 54 -11.43 -4.32 7.96
CA CYS A 54 -10.32 -4.40 8.92
C CYS A 54 -8.94 -4.16 8.31
N ALA A 55 -8.83 -4.08 6.98
CA ALA A 55 -7.54 -3.97 6.31
C ALA A 55 -6.90 -2.58 6.50
N ASP A 56 -5.68 -2.55 7.04
CA ASP A 56 -4.85 -1.34 7.11
C ASP A 56 -4.42 -0.87 5.71
N VAL A 57 -4.24 -1.83 4.80
CA VAL A 57 -3.82 -1.59 3.41
C VAL A 57 -4.76 -2.28 2.44
N ILE A 58 -5.13 -1.58 1.36
CA ILE A 58 -5.88 -2.17 0.24
C ILE A 58 -5.07 -2.03 -1.04
N VAL A 59 -4.86 -3.14 -1.73
CA VAL A 59 -4.17 -3.23 -3.02
C VAL A 59 -5.17 -3.61 -4.09
N ALA A 60 -5.35 -2.75 -5.09
CA ALA A 60 -6.24 -3.00 -6.22
C ALA A 60 -5.48 -3.12 -7.54
N GLY A 61 -6.00 -3.93 -8.47
CA GLY A 61 -5.46 -4.05 -9.82
C GLY A 61 -5.83 -2.88 -10.74
N ALA A 62 -6.77 -2.02 -10.32
CA ALA A 62 -7.23 -0.83 -11.03
C ALA A 62 -8.03 0.08 -10.08
N GLY A 63 -8.37 1.28 -10.54
CA GLY A 63 -9.22 2.23 -9.82
C GLY A 63 -8.45 3.35 -9.13
N GLU A 64 -9.18 4.21 -8.43
CA GLU A 64 -8.64 5.39 -7.74
C GLU A 64 -8.44 5.10 -6.24
N PRO A 65 -7.18 5.13 -5.74
CA PRO A 65 -6.88 4.82 -4.33
C PRO A 65 -7.65 5.68 -3.32
N ALA A 66 -7.90 6.94 -3.64
CA ALA A 66 -8.66 7.82 -2.75
C ALA A 66 -10.13 7.38 -2.58
N GLN A 67 -10.73 6.77 -3.61
CA GLN A 67 -12.07 6.22 -3.50
C GLN A 67 -12.07 4.95 -2.63
N LEU A 68 -11.03 4.13 -2.72
CA LEU A 68 -10.85 2.96 -1.85
C LEU A 68 -10.76 3.38 -0.38
N LEU A 69 -9.95 4.40 -0.05
CA LEU A 69 -9.89 4.93 1.32
C LEU A 69 -11.25 5.48 1.79
N ALA A 70 -11.98 6.19 0.92
CA ALA A 70 -13.29 6.72 1.27
C ALA A 70 -14.33 5.61 1.53
N ALA A 71 -14.23 4.49 0.82
CA ALA A 71 -15.11 3.33 0.98
C ALA A 71 -14.74 2.45 2.19
N HIS A 72 -13.49 2.50 2.65
CA HIS A 72 -12.96 1.66 3.72
C HIS A 72 -12.28 2.51 4.80
N PRO A 73 -13.03 3.08 5.76
CA PRO A 73 -12.50 4.02 6.76
C PRO A 73 -11.41 3.45 7.69
N GLY A 74 -11.32 2.12 7.82
CA GLY A 74 -10.24 1.45 8.56
C GLY A 74 -8.92 1.36 7.79
N CYS A 75 -8.93 1.63 6.48
CA CYS A 75 -7.74 1.58 5.64
C CYS A 75 -6.94 2.88 5.76
N LEU A 76 -5.63 2.73 5.99
CA LEU A 76 -4.67 3.83 6.12
C LEU A 76 -3.88 4.06 4.83
N VAL A 77 -3.70 3.02 4.01
CA VAL A 77 -3.01 3.10 2.71
C VAL A 77 -3.78 2.33 1.64
N ALA A 78 -4.20 3.01 0.60
CA ALA A 78 -4.70 2.35 -0.61
C ALA A 78 -3.70 2.49 -1.74
N VAL A 79 -3.55 1.44 -2.53
CA VAL A 79 -2.73 1.45 -3.75
C VAL A 79 -3.48 0.79 -4.90
N ALA A 80 -3.36 1.37 -6.09
CA ALA A 80 -3.88 0.81 -7.33
C ALA A 80 -2.74 0.67 -8.34
N VAL A 81 -2.63 -0.52 -8.92
CA VAL A 81 -1.65 -0.77 -9.97
C VAL A 81 -2.18 -0.25 -11.30
N THR A 82 -1.31 0.43 -12.03
CA THR A 82 -1.54 0.77 -13.44
C THR A 82 -0.45 0.11 -14.28
N ARG A 83 -0.62 0.13 -15.61
CA ARG A 83 0.39 -0.39 -16.55
C ARG A 83 1.80 0.20 -16.32
N TRP A 84 1.90 1.43 -15.82
CA TRP A 84 3.15 2.20 -15.82
C TRP A 84 3.64 2.62 -14.43
N ALA A 85 2.78 2.55 -13.42
CA ALA A 85 3.04 3.10 -12.10
C ALA A 85 2.08 2.50 -11.07
N CYS A 86 2.39 2.66 -9.79
CA CYS A 86 1.41 2.48 -8.72
C CYS A 86 0.87 3.85 -8.30
N LEU A 87 -0.45 3.98 -8.23
CA LEU A 87 -1.12 5.13 -7.62
C LEU A 87 -1.36 4.80 -6.16
N LEU A 88 -1.08 5.74 -5.26
CA LEU A 88 -1.27 5.57 -3.83
C LEU A 88 -2.11 6.71 -3.26
N ALA A 89 -2.89 6.40 -2.23
CA ALA A 89 -3.46 7.38 -1.32
C ALA A 89 -3.15 6.97 0.12
N ALA A 90 -2.65 7.91 0.91
CA ALA A 90 -2.36 7.71 2.33
C ALA A 90 -2.26 9.05 3.07
N GLY A 91 -2.82 9.13 4.28
CA GLY A 91 -2.69 10.32 5.13
C GLY A 91 -3.10 11.64 4.46
N GLY A 92 -4.17 11.62 3.65
CA GLY A 92 -4.65 12.79 2.90
C GLY A 92 -3.82 13.18 1.67
N VAL A 93 -2.75 12.44 1.38
CA VAL A 93 -1.88 12.66 0.22
C VAL A 93 -2.20 11.62 -0.85
N GLN A 94 -2.18 12.06 -2.10
CA GLN A 94 -2.14 11.16 -3.25
C GLN A 94 -0.79 11.26 -3.91
N ALA A 95 -0.24 10.12 -4.33
CA ALA A 95 1.02 10.11 -5.03
C ALA A 95 1.09 8.99 -6.06
N ARG A 96 2.00 9.18 -7.02
CA ARG A 96 2.34 8.21 -8.04
C ARG A 96 3.74 7.68 -7.79
N LEU A 97 3.88 6.37 -7.76
CA LEU A 97 5.15 5.65 -7.67
C LEU A 97 5.62 5.30 -9.08
N ASP A 98 6.63 6.03 -9.56
CA ASP A 98 7.23 5.83 -10.87
C ASP A 98 8.49 4.95 -10.76
N PRO A 99 8.53 3.76 -11.39
CA PRO A 99 9.72 2.93 -11.46
C PRO A 99 10.90 3.71 -12.07
N ALA A 100 12.02 3.78 -11.35
CA ALA A 100 13.14 4.66 -11.66
C ALA A 100 13.89 4.32 -12.96
N LEU A 101 13.69 3.12 -13.51
CA LEU A 101 14.36 2.59 -14.71
C LEU A 101 13.36 2.17 -15.81
N GLY A 102 12.18 2.79 -15.86
CA GLY A 102 11.16 2.46 -16.88
C GLY A 102 10.54 1.07 -16.73
N GLY A 103 10.69 0.46 -15.54
CA GLY A 103 10.01 -0.80 -15.20
C GLY A 103 8.51 -0.62 -15.02
N THR A 104 7.81 -1.72 -14.80
CA THR A 104 6.39 -1.73 -14.42
C THR A 104 6.27 -1.82 -12.90
N CYS A 105 5.12 -1.38 -12.38
CA CYS A 105 4.76 -1.66 -10.99
C CYS A 105 3.92 -2.93 -10.98
N THR A 106 4.40 -3.99 -10.33
CA THR A 106 3.62 -5.23 -10.15
C THR A 106 2.68 -5.12 -8.94
N LEU A 107 1.71 -6.02 -8.83
CA LEU A 107 0.87 -6.13 -7.62
C LEU A 107 1.71 -6.43 -6.37
N ASP A 108 2.77 -7.22 -6.50
CA ASP A 108 3.68 -7.53 -5.41
C ASP A 108 4.46 -6.29 -4.97
N ASP A 109 5.00 -5.53 -5.93
CA ASP A 109 5.69 -4.28 -5.64
C ASP A 109 4.75 -3.30 -4.94
N ALA A 110 3.51 -3.17 -5.43
CA ALA A 110 2.48 -2.33 -4.85
C ALA A 110 2.20 -2.70 -3.39
N THR A 111 2.07 -4.00 -3.11
CA THR A 111 1.84 -4.55 -1.78
C THR A 111 2.99 -4.23 -0.84
N ALA A 112 4.24 -4.43 -1.28
CA ALA A 112 5.43 -4.14 -0.48
C ALA A 112 5.59 -2.64 -0.20
N TYR A 113 5.39 -1.79 -1.22
CA TYR A 113 5.46 -0.33 -1.07
C TYR A 113 4.36 0.19 -0.14
N ALA A 114 3.12 -0.27 -0.30
CA ALA A 114 2.00 0.15 0.53
C ALA A 114 2.16 -0.33 1.99
N SER A 115 2.68 -1.53 2.19
CA SER A 115 2.97 -2.07 3.53
C SER A 115 4.08 -1.30 4.23
N ALA A 116 5.17 -1.00 3.52
CA ALA A 116 6.25 -0.18 4.06
C ALA A 116 5.80 1.25 4.35
N LEU A 117 4.92 1.81 3.50
CA LEU A 117 4.33 3.12 3.73
C LEU A 117 3.46 3.10 4.99
N HIS A 118 2.58 2.12 5.16
CA HIS A 118 1.77 1.98 6.37
C HIS A 118 2.65 1.92 7.63
N ALA A 119 3.63 1.01 7.66
CA ALA A 119 4.57 0.87 8.76
C ALA A 119 5.35 2.17 9.06
N TRP A 120 5.70 2.94 8.04
CA TRP A 120 6.33 4.24 8.24
C TRP A 120 5.36 5.29 8.80
N LEU A 121 4.11 5.32 8.33
CA LEU A 121 3.08 6.25 8.83
C LEU A 121 2.76 5.99 10.30
N VAL A 122 2.54 4.72 10.69
CA VAL A 122 2.24 4.37 12.09
C VAL A 122 3.41 4.66 13.05
N THR A 123 4.62 4.82 12.51
CA THR A 123 5.80 5.24 13.28
C THR A 123 6.09 6.75 13.19
N GLY A 124 5.11 7.55 12.75
CA GLY A 124 5.17 9.01 12.69
C GLY A 124 5.69 9.60 11.38
N GLY A 125 5.80 8.79 10.32
CA GLY A 125 6.18 9.24 8.98
C GLY A 125 5.17 10.23 8.39
N GLN A 126 5.67 11.21 7.63
CA GLN A 126 4.83 12.20 6.97
C GLN A 126 4.73 11.91 5.46
N PRO A 127 3.57 11.50 4.92
CA PRO A 127 3.47 11.04 3.53
C PRO A 127 4.00 12.05 2.51
N ALA A 128 3.76 13.35 2.74
CA ALA A 128 4.24 14.43 1.88
C ALA A 128 5.78 14.57 1.81
N ALA A 129 6.51 14.10 2.83
CA ALA A 129 7.97 14.13 2.87
C ALA A 129 8.61 12.98 2.09
N LEU A 130 7.83 11.98 1.68
CA LEU A 130 8.35 10.81 0.99
C LEU A 130 8.66 11.14 -0.47
N THR A 131 9.90 10.93 -0.90
CA THR A 131 10.34 11.22 -2.28
C THR A 131 10.77 9.97 -3.05
N ARG A 132 11.10 8.88 -2.34
CA ARG A 132 11.61 7.65 -2.92
C ARG A 132 11.35 6.44 -2.02
N LEU A 133 11.13 5.29 -2.65
CA LEU A 133 11.18 3.97 -2.02
C LEU A 133 12.15 3.08 -2.79
N THR A 134 12.82 2.18 -2.08
CA THR A 134 13.66 1.14 -2.70
C THR A 134 13.31 -0.20 -2.09
N LEU A 135 12.84 -1.13 -2.92
CA LEU A 135 12.59 -2.52 -2.56
C LEU A 135 13.81 -3.37 -2.89
N ILE A 136 14.20 -4.22 -1.94
CA ILE A 136 15.29 -5.20 -2.10
C ILE A 136 14.72 -6.59 -1.88
N ARG A 137 14.78 -7.42 -2.92
CA ARG A 137 14.36 -8.84 -2.90
C ARG A 137 15.49 -9.72 -3.38
N THR A 138 16.06 -10.51 -2.49
CA THR A 138 17.19 -11.40 -2.77
C THR A 138 18.34 -10.63 -3.46
N ASN A 139 18.45 -10.71 -4.79
CA ASN A 139 19.48 -10.06 -5.60
C ASN A 139 18.95 -8.92 -6.49
N THR A 140 17.68 -8.56 -6.36
CA THR A 140 17.02 -7.54 -7.17
C THR A 140 16.78 -6.28 -6.34
N VAL A 141 17.13 -5.12 -6.89
CA VAL A 141 16.87 -3.81 -6.30
C VAL A 141 15.98 -3.01 -7.24
N THR A 142 14.77 -2.69 -6.77
CA THR A 142 13.81 -1.86 -7.50
C THR A 142 13.62 -0.55 -6.76
N ALA A 143 13.74 0.58 -7.46
CA ALA A 143 13.48 1.88 -6.87
C ALA A 143 12.30 2.56 -7.57
N VAL A 144 11.44 3.22 -6.79
CA VAL A 144 10.36 4.07 -7.28
C VAL A 144 10.53 5.49 -6.77
N ARG A 145 10.29 6.46 -7.64
CA ARG A 145 10.19 7.88 -7.28
C ARG A 145 8.75 8.18 -6.90
N VAL A 146 8.57 8.96 -5.84
CA VAL A 146 7.24 9.40 -5.39
C VAL A 146 6.97 10.77 -5.98
N ARG A 147 5.89 10.87 -6.77
CA ARG A 147 5.37 12.13 -7.29
C ARG A 147 4.05 12.44 -6.62
N HIS A 148 4.05 13.43 -5.74
CA HIS A 148 2.83 13.87 -5.08
C HIS A 148 1.90 14.53 -6.09
N GLY A 149 0.65 14.08 -6.09
CA GLY A 149 -0.43 14.75 -6.78
C GLY A 149 -0.93 15.96 -5.98
N PRO A 150 -1.74 16.84 -6.59
CA PRO A 150 -2.43 17.88 -5.84
C PRO A 150 -3.26 17.22 -4.74
N ALA A 151 -3.11 17.70 -3.50
CA ALA A 151 -3.92 17.23 -2.38
C ALA A 151 -5.40 17.43 -2.75
N VAL A 152 -6.19 16.34 -2.70
CA VAL A 152 -7.64 16.49 -2.74
C VAL A 152 -8.00 17.19 -1.46
N ARG A 153 -8.39 18.46 -1.57
CA ARG A 153 -9.07 19.15 -0.46
C ARG A 153 -10.24 18.26 -0.09
N SER A 154 -10.17 17.66 1.10
CA SER A 154 -11.30 17.01 1.72
C SER A 154 -12.49 17.94 1.52
N ALA A 155 -13.48 17.49 0.76
CA ALA A 155 -14.73 18.23 0.64
C ALA A 155 -15.38 18.14 2.01
N ASP A 156 -15.01 19.07 2.88
CA ASP A 156 -15.58 19.18 4.21
C ASP A 156 -17.08 19.34 4.06
N ARG A 157 -17.77 18.54 4.87
CA ARG A 157 -19.20 18.33 4.88
C ARG A 157 -19.96 19.65 4.77
N ARG A 158 -20.71 19.84 3.68
CA ARG A 158 -21.98 20.58 3.78
C ARG A 158 -23.02 19.66 4.43
N ALA A 159 -22.85 19.44 5.73
CA ALA A 159 -23.97 19.15 6.61
C ALA A 159 -24.53 20.51 7.05
N ALA A 160 -25.36 21.09 6.19
CA ALA A 160 -26.23 22.20 6.54
C ALA A 160 -27.39 22.20 5.55
N ARG A 161 -28.40 21.39 5.85
CA ARG A 161 -29.84 21.68 5.73
C ARG A 161 -30.65 20.51 6.28
#